data_AF-A0A8J9VNW1-F1
#
_entry.id   AF-A0A8J9VNW1-F1
#
_cell.length_a   1.000
_cell.length_b   1.000
_cell.length_c   1.000
_cell.angle_alpha   90.00
_cell.angle_beta   90.00
_cell.angle_gamma   90.00
#
_symmetry.space_group_name_H-M   'P 1'
#
loop_
_entity.id
_entity.type
_entity.pdbx_description
1 polymer ?
#
loop_
_entity_poly.entity_id
_entity_poly.type
_entity_poly.pdbx_seq_one_letter_code
_entity_poly.pdbx_strand_id
1 'polypeptide(L)'
;MIFIRTELELLRKDCQILFGTEENPISQDESRARLEKCHKRHNDLLTCVRLFDSCLSPVMLLYVVMCSSMLCATAYQFTIETSTMQKVITAEFLIFAVAQLFMYCWYSNDVFYVSKDLTLGPYESIWWTRTLSEQRDINILAEQLNKILIFSAGPFTSITVTSFINILKGAYSYYTLLSQSQEH
;
A
#
# COMPACT_ATOMS: atom_id res chain seq x y z
N MET A 1 -2.89 -7.12 -3.77
CA MET A 1 -1.81 -6.11 -3.80
C MET A 1 -0.71 -6.45 -4.81
N ILE A 2 -0.24 -7.70 -4.94
CA ILE A 2 0.77 -8.10 -5.95
C ILE A 2 0.34 -7.73 -7.38
N PHE A 3 -0.91 -7.98 -7.76
CA PHE A 3 -1.44 -7.57 -9.07
C PHE A 3 -1.30 -6.05 -9.32
N ILE A 4 -1.63 -5.21 -8.34
CA ILE A 4 -1.54 -3.75 -8.44
C ILE A 4 -0.07 -3.34 -8.61
N ARG A 5 0.83 -3.93 -7.83
CA ARG A 5 2.27 -3.74 -7.97
C ARG A 5 2.76 -4.07 -9.39
N THR A 6 2.39 -5.24 -9.91
CA THR A 6 2.78 -5.67 -11.26
C THR A 6 2.23 -4.73 -12.34
N GLU A 7 0.97 -4.30 -12.23
CA GLU A 7 0.39 -3.34 -13.16
C GLU A 7 1.11 -1.98 -13.11
N LEU A 8 1.54 -1.50 -11.94
CA LEU A 8 2.33 -0.28 -11.80
C LEU A 8 3.72 -0.42 -12.43
N GLU A 9 4.41 -1.54 -12.21
CA GLU A 9 5.72 -1.82 -12.82
C GLU A 9 5.61 -1.89 -14.35
N LEU A 10 4.55 -2.52 -14.86
CA LEU A 10 4.29 -2.64 -16.28
C LEU A 10 3.97 -1.26 -16.89
N LEU A 11 3.11 -0.48 -16.24
CA LEU A 11 2.80 0.89 -16.66
C LEU A 11 4.05 1.78 -16.68
N ARG A 12 4.94 1.65 -15.69
CA ARG A 12 6.22 2.37 -15.68
C ARG A 12 7.06 2.01 -16.91
N LYS A 13 7.16 0.72 -17.22
CA LYS A 13 7.91 0.23 -18.39
C LYS A 13 7.30 0.74 -19.70
N ASP A 14 5.98 0.75 -19.81
CA ASP A 14 5.25 1.32 -20.96
C ASP A 14 5.53 2.83 -21.11
N CYS A 15 5.63 3.58 -19.99
CA CYS A 15 5.99 5.00 -20.00
C CYS A 15 7.46 5.25 -20.40
N GLN A 16 8.40 4.37 -20.02
CA GLN A 16 9.81 4.49 -20.42
C GLN A 16 9.98 4.35 -21.95
N ILE A 17 9.25 3.41 -22.57
CA ILE A 17 9.34 3.12 -24.00
C ILE A 17 8.38 3.97 -24.86
N LEU A 18 7.75 5.00 -24.27
CA LEU A 18 6.68 5.77 -24.88
C LEU A 18 7.07 6.40 -26.23
N PHE A 19 8.32 6.89 -26.34
CA PHE A 19 8.85 7.55 -27.54
C PHE A 19 9.81 6.68 -28.37
N GLY A 20 10.03 5.42 -27.96
CA GLY A 20 11.02 4.52 -28.54
C GLY A 20 12.42 4.75 -27.98
N THR A 21 13.42 4.25 -28.73
CA THR A 21 14.85 4.41 -28.42
C THR A 21 15.43 5.50 -29.33
N GLU A 22 16.56 6.10 -28.95
CA GLU A 22 17.26 7.08 -29.80
C GLU A 22 17.52 6.58 -31.23
N GLU A 23 17.75 5.27 -31.38
CA GLU A 23 17.99 4.63 -32.69
C GLU A 23 16.72 4.44 -33.53
N ASN A 24 15.54 4.37 -32.91
CA ASN A 24 14.25 4.12 -33.59
C ASN A 24 13.15 5.00 -32.98
N PRO A 25 13.11 6.30 -33.31
CA PRO A 25 12.09 7.21 -32.81
C PRO A 25 10.74 6.91 -33.43
N ILE A 26 9.72 6.86 -32.59
CA ILE A 26 8.33 6.60 -32.99
C ILE A 26 7.68 7.85 -33.60
N SER A 27 6.73 7.68 -34.52
CA SER A 27 5.93 8.77 -35.10
C SER A 27 5.07 9.48 -34.03
N GLN A 28 4.75 10.75 -34.25
CA GLN A 28 3.94 11.56 -33.34
C GLN A 28 2.52 11.02 -33.11
N ASP A 29 1.91 10.42 -34.14
CA ASP A 29 0.56 9.84 -34.00
C ASP A 29 0.58 8.59 -33.13
N GLU A 30 1.65 7.79 -33.23
CA GLU A 30 1.80 6.58 -32.45
C GLU A 30 2.22 6.89 -30.99
N SER A 31 3.06 7.90 -30.76
CA SER A 31 3.39 8.35 -29.40
C SER A 31 2.14 8.86 -28.65
N ARG A 32 1.27 9.62 -29.33
CA ARG A 32 -0.03 10.06 -28.80
C ARG A 32 -0.96 8.91 -28.48
N ALA A 33 -1.08 7.92 -29.36
CA ALA A 33 -1.91 6.74 -29.11
C ALA A 33 -1.42 5.93 -27.89
N ARG A 34 -0.09 5.79 -27.73
CA ARG A 34 0.49 5.13 -26.55
C ARG A 34 0.28 5.93 -25.27
N LEU A 35 0.37 7.26 -25.34
CA LEU A 35 0.12 8.15 -24.22
C LEU A 35 -1.32 8.02 -23.72
N GLU A 36 -2.28 8.07 -24.64
CA GLU A 36 -3.71 7.91 -24.33
C GLU A 36 -3.98 6.55 -23.69
N LYS A 37 -3.36 5.48 -24.22
CA LYS A 37 -3.46 4.13 -23.66
C LYS A 37 -2.88 4.05 -22.24
N CYS A 38 -1.71 4.65 -21.98
CA CYS A 38 -1.11 4.70 -20.64
C CYS A 38 -2.01 5.46 -19.67
N HIS A 39 -2.53 6.62 -20.09
CA HIS A 39 -3.42 7.43 -19.28
C HIS A 39 -4.70 6.67 -18.92
N LYS A 40 -5.34 6.03 -19.90
CA LYS A 40 -6.55 5.23 -19.68
C LYS A 40 -6.28 4.07 -18.73
N ARG A 41 -5.19 3.32 -18.93
CA ARG A 41 -4.81 2.20 -18.06
C ARG A 41 -4.53 2.66 -16.63
N HIS A 42 -3.85 3.80 -16.44
CA HIS A 42 -3.63 4.37 -15.11
C HIS A 42 -4.95 4.74 -14.42
N ASN A 43 -5.90 5.34 -15.16
CA ASN A 43 -7.19 5.73 -14.59
C ASN A 43 -8.06 4.52 -14.22
N ASP A 44 -8.04 3.46 -15.05
CA ASP A 44 -8.71 2.20 -14.76
C ASP A 44 -8.10 1.53 -13.52
N LEU A 45 -6.77 1.52 -13.42
CA LEU A 45 -6.04 1.03 -12.24
C LEU A 45 -6.41 1.82 -10.98
N LEU A 46 -6.43 3.15 -11.06
CA LEU A 46 -6.81 4.01 -9.94
C LEU A 46 -8.25 3.74 -9.48
N THR A 47 -9.17 3.52 -10.42
CA THR A 47 -10.56 3.16 -10.11
C THR A 47 -10.66 1.81 -9.42
N CYS A 48 -9.92 0.81 -9.91
CA CYS A 48 -9.83 -0.51 -9.29
C CYS A 48 -9.25 -0.44 -7.87
N VAL A 49 -8.16 0.30 -7.68
CA VAL A 49 -7.52 0.49 -6.37
C VAL A 49 -8.46 1.20 -5.40
N ARG A 50 -9.20 2.23 -5.83
CA ARG A 50 -10.19 2.91 -4.99
C ARG A 50 -11.34 2.02 -4.57
N LEU A 51 -11.82 1.17 -5.49
CA LEU A 51 -12.87 0.20 -5.18
C LEU A 51 -12.36 -0.84 -4.17
N PHE A 52 -11.16 -1.37 -4.42
CA PHE A 52 -10.50 -2.32 -3.52
C PHE A 52 -10.28 -1.72 -2.13
N ASP A 53 -9.81 -0.47 -2.06
CA ASP A 53 -9.63 0.26 -0.80
C ASP A 53 -10.97 0.45 -0.08
N SER A 54 -12.02 0.87 -0.77
CA SER A 54 -13.36 1.06 -0.18
C SER A 54 -13.93 -0.23 0.41
N CYS A 55 -13.65 -1.38 -0.21
CA CYS A 55 -14.07 -2.68 0.30
C CYS A 55 -13.18 -3.17 1.47
N LEU A 56 -11.87 -2.98 1.38
CA LEU A 56 -10.91 -3.49 2.35
C LEU A 56 -10.86 -2.63 3.63
N SER A 57 -11.07 -1.32 3.48
CA SER A 57 -11.03 -0.32 4.53
C SER A 57 -11.86 -0.66 5.79
N PRO A 58 -13.16 -1.00 5.70
CA PRO A 58 -13.96 -1.39 6.87
C PRO A 58 -13.51 -2.72 7.46
N VAL A 59 -13.11 -3.69 6.63
CA VAL A 59 -12.62 -5.00 7.07
C VAL A 59 -11.35 -4.84 7.91
N MET A 60 -10.43 -3.99 7.46
CA MET A 60 -9.18 -3.73 8.17
C MET A 60 -9.39 -2.97 9.48
N LEU A 61 -10.37 -2.06 9.53
CA LEU A 61 -10.76 -1.40 10.79
C LEU A 61 -11.24 -2.44 11.81
N LEU A 62 -12.16 -3.32 11.41
CA LEU A 62 -12.63 -4.41 12.29
C LEU A 62 -11.47 -5.32 12.70
N TYR A 63 -10.58 -5.65 11.78
CA TYR A 63 -9.41 -6.50 12.07
C TYR A 63 -8.51 -5.89 13.14
N VAL A 64 -8.25 -4.57 13.09
CA VAL A 64 -7.46 -3.87 14.12
C VAL A 64 -8.15 -3.94 15.49
N VAL A 65 -9.47 -3.70 15.54
CA VAL A 65 -10.26 -3.81 16.78
C VAL A 65 -10.20 -5.24 17.35
N MET A 66 -10.34 -6.25 16.48
CA MET A 66 -10.23 -7.66 16.88
C MET A 66 -8.85 -7.98 17.44
N CYS A 67 -7.77 -7.56 16.76
CA CYS A 67 -6.40 -7.71 17.26
C CYS A 67 -6.21 -7.05 18.63
N SER A 68 -6.72 -5.83 18.83
CA SER A 68 -6.67 -5.15 20.14
C SER A 68 -7.42 -5.93 21.22
N SER A 69 -8.62 -6.45 20.91
CA SER A 69 -9.38 -7.27 21.87
C SER A 69 -8.67 -8.57 22.24
N MET A 70 -8.05 -9.25 21.26
CA MET A 70 -7.25 -10.45 21.48
C MET A 70 -6.03 -10.15 22.34
N LEU A 71 -5.33 -9.04 22.11
CA LEU A 71 -4.22 -8.61 22.96
C LEU A 71 -4.64 -8.43 24.42
N CYS A 72 -5.79 -7.78 24.66
CA CYS A 72 -6.34 -7.62 26.00
C CYS A 72 -6.72 -8.97 26.64
N ALA A 73 -7.33 -9.87 25.87
CA ALA A 73 -7.69 -11.20 26.35
C ALA A 73 -6.46 -12.05 26.71
N THR A 74 -5.42 -12.04 25.88
CA THR A 74 -4.16 -12.74 26.14
C THR A 74 -3.47 -12.20 27.40
N ALA A 75 -3.43 -10.88 27.58
CA ALA A 75 -2.88 -10.25 28.78
C ALA A 75 -3.61 -10.73 30.05
N TYR A 76 -4.94 -10.79 30.01
CA TYR A 76 -5.76 -11.27 31.12
C TYR A 76 -5.59 -12.77 31.42
N GLN A 77 -5.56 -13.61 30.37
CA GLN A 77 -5.31 -15.06 30.51
C GLN A 77 -3.93 -15.35 31.12
N PHE A 78 -2.93 -14.52 30.82
CA PHE A 78 -1.61 -14.66 31.41
C PHE A 78 -1.64 -14.56 32.94
N THR A 79 -2.47 -13.66 33.48
CA THR A 79 -2.62 -13.45 34.92
C THR A 79 -3.45 -14.53 35.62
N ILE A 80 -4.56 -14.96 35.03
CA ILE A 80 -5.58 -15.75 35.77
C ILE A 80 -5.49 -17.25 35.52
N GLU A 81 -5.04 -17.68 34.34
CA GLU A 81 -5.17 -19.08 33.92
C GLU A 81 -3.92 -19.90 34.27
N THR A 82 -4.12 -21.11 34.81
CA THR A 82 -3.06 -22.03 35.23
C THR A 82 -2.73 -23.11 34.19
N SER A 83 -3.57 -23.28 33.15
CA SER A 83 -3.35 -24.26 32.09
C SER A 83 -2.39 -23.74 31.02
N THR A 84 -1.20 -24.32 30.95
CA THR A 84 -0.16 -23.99 29.96
C THR A 84 -0.65 -24.16 28.52
N MET A 85 -1.53 -25.14 28.26
CA MET A 85 -2.03 -25.44 26.92
C MET A 85 -2.85 -24.29 26.33
N GLN A 86 -3.71 -23.65 27.14
CA GLN A 86 -4.57 -22.56 26.67
C GLN A 86 -3.76 -21.29 26.39
N LYS A 87 -2.74 -21.01 27.22
CA LYS A 87 -1.79 -19.90 26.98
C LYS A 87 -1.04 -20.07 25.67
N VAL A 88 -0.59 -21.28 25.34
CA VAL A 88 0.14 -21.56 24.10
C VAL A 88 -0.76 -21.34 22.88
N ILE A 89 -1.99 -21.85 22.90
CA ILE A 89 -2.95 -21.68 21.80
C ILE A 89 -3.26 -20.20 21.58
N THR A 90 -3.58 -19.45 22.64
CA THR A 90 -3.89 -18.02 22.54
C THR A 90 -2.70 -17.20 22.04
N ALA A 91 -1.48 -17.54 22.48
CA ALA A 91 -0.26 -16.89 22.00
C ALA A 91 0.01 -17.17 20.51
N GLU A 92 -0.20 -18.40 20.06
CA GLU A 92 -0.06 -18.77 18.64
C GLU A 92 -1.03 -17.98 17.76
N PHE A 93 -2.32 -17.90 18.16
CA PHE A 93 -3.31 -17.10 17.45
C PHE A 93 -2.95 -15.61 17.39
N LEU A 94 -2.39 -15.06 18.49
CA LEU A 94 -1.94 -13.68 18.52
C LEU A 94 -0.78 -13.44 17.55
N ILE A 95 0.23 -14.31 17.56
CA ILE A 95 1.38 -14.23 16.65
C ILE A 95 0.90 -14.28 15.19
N PHE A 96 -0.01 -15.21 14.88
CA PHE A 96 -0.59 -15.32 13.54
C PHE A 96 -1.33 -14.04 13.14
N ALA A 97 -2.17 -13.49 14.01
CA ALA A 97 -2.94 -12.27 13.74
C ALA A 97 -2.04 -11.05 13.50
N VAL A 98 -0.96 -10.90 14.29
CA VAL A 98 0.04 -9.84 14.14
C VAL A 98 0.84 -10.01 12.86
N ALA A 99 1.26 -11.24 12.52
CA ALA A 99 1.98 -11.54 11.28
C ALA A 99 1.12 -11.20 10.05
N GLN A 100 -0.17 -11.54 10.08
CA GLN A 100 -1.11 -11.18 9.02
C GLN A 100 -1.25 -9.66 8.88
N LEU A 101 -1.42 -8.91 9.98
CA LEU A 101 -1.47 -7.44 9.94
C LEU A 101 -0.18 -6.84 9.36
N PHE A 102 0.97 -7.35 9.79
CA PHE A 102 2.27 -6.92 9.29
C PHE A 102 2.39 -7.13 7.78
N MET A 103 2.00 -8.31 7.27
CA MET A 103 1.98 -8.57 5.83
C MET A 103 1.11 -7.55 5.07
N TYR A 104 -0.10 -7.27 5.54
CA TYR A 104 -0.97 -6.26 4.91
C TYR A 104 -0.33 -4.87 4.88
N CYS A 105 0.22 -4.42 6.00
CA CYS A 105 0.91 -3.13 6.09
C CYS A 105 2.17 -3.07 5.21
N TRP A 106 2.90 -4.17 5.11
CA TRP A 106 4.07 -4.29 4.26
C TRP A 106 3.72 -4.17 2.78
N TYR A 107 2.76 -4.96 2.30
CA TYR A 107 2.35 -4.90 0.89
C TYR A 107 1.70 -3.57 0.52
N SER A 108 0.93 -2.97 1.44
CA SER A 108 0.35 -1.63 1.23
C SER A 108 1.46 -0.59 1.05
N ASN A 109 2.48 -0.65 1.91
CA ASN A 109 3.63 0.24 1.85
C ASN A 109 4.46 0.01 0.57
N ASP A 110 4.68 -1.23 0.16
CA ASP A 110 5.36 -1.55 -1.11
C ASP A 110 4.66 -0.91 -2.32
N VAL A 111 3.33 -1.05 -2.41
CA VAL A 111 2.53 -0.42 -3.47
C VAL A 111 2.66 1.11 -3.44
N PHE A 112 2.72 1.71 -2.26
CA PHE A 112 2.95 3.16 -2.12
C PHE A 112 4.31 3.59 -2.69
N TYR A 113 5.38 2.84 -2.40
CA TYR A 113 6.71 3.12 -2.95
C TYR A 113 6.76 2.93 -4.47
N VAL A 114 6.21 1.83 -4.99
CA VAL A 114 6.15 1.59 -6.44
C VAL A 114 5.30 2.65 -7.16
N SER A 115 4.22 3.12 -6.53
CA SER A 115 3.39 4.20 -7.08
C SER A 115 4.14 5.54 -7.16
N LYS A 116 5.07 5.82 -6.24
CA LYS A 116 5.94 7.01 -6.34
C LYS A 116 6.97 6.87 -7.45
N ASP A 117 7.54 5.68 -7.55
CA ASP A 117 8.52 5.35 -8.58
C ASP A 117 7.93 5.41 -10.00
N LEU A 118 6.63 5.15 -10.16
CA LEU A 118 5.93 5.29 -11.44
C LEU A 118 6.02 6.71 -12.01
N THR A 119 6.01 7.74 -11.17
CA THR A 119 6.09 9.16 -11.59
C THR A 119 7.39 9.48 -12.32
N LEU A 120 8.47 8.73 -12.07
CA LEU A 120 9.75 8.89 -12.75
C LEU A 120 9.77 8.25 -14.15
N GLY A 121 8.89 7.29 -14.42
CA GLY A 121 8.87 6.53 -15.68
C GLY A 121 8.79 7.39 -16.95
N PRO A 122 7.86 8.37 -17.05
CA PRO A 122 7.79 9.25 -18.21
C PRO A 122 9.06 10.08 -18.43
N TYR A 123 9.74 10.50 -17.35
CA TYR A 123 10.98 11.28 -17.42
C TYR A 123 12.20 10.47 -17.84
N GLU A 124 12.14 9.14 -17.73
CA GLU A 124 13.20 8.23 -18.20
C GLU A 124 13.08 7.93 -19.71
N SER A 125 12.02 8.37 -20.37
CA SER A 125 11.88 8.29 -21.83
C SER A 125 12.69 9.38 -22.55
N ILE A 126 12.88 9.28 -23.88
CA ILE A 126 13.58 10.30 -24.70
C ILE A 126 12.72 11.57 -24.96
N TRP A 127 12.05 12.07 -23.91
CA TRP A 127 11.12 13.20 -23.99
C TRP A 127 11.79 14.54 -24.37
N TRP A 128 13.06 14.71 -24.01
CA TRP A 128 13.82 15.94 -24.30
C TRP A 128 14.05 16.17 -25.79
N THR A 129 14.08 15.10 -26.60
CA THR A 129 14.29 15.16 -28.06
C THR A 129 13.01 15.49 -28.83
N ARG A 130 11.85 15.53 -28.16
CA ARG A 130 10.52 15.70 -28.78
C ARG A 130 10.08 17.16 -28.85
N THR A 131 9.04 17.42 -29.65
CA THR A 131 8.50 18.79 -29.84
C THR A 131 7.88 19.32 -28.55
N LEU A 132 7.83 20.65 -28.39
CA LEU A 132 7.20 21.33 -27.24
C LEU A 132 5.77 20.85 -26.94
N SER A 133 5.00 20.45 -27.95
CA SER A 133 3.66 19.87 -27.73
C SER A 133 3.74 18.55 -26.96
N GLU A 134 4.58 17.61 -27.40
CA GLU A 134 4.72 16.29 -26.77
C GLU A 134 5.31 16.42 -25.36
N GLN A 135 6.25 17.35 -25.15
CA GLN A 135 6.80 17.62 -23.82
C GLN A 135 5.72 18.10 -22.84
N ARG A 136 4.76 18.91 -23.28
CA ARG A 136 3.63 19.33 -22.44
C ARG A 136 2.71 18.16 -22.12
N ASP A 137 2.42 17.31 -23.11
CA ASP A 137 1.56 16.13 -22.94
C ASP A 137 2.16 15.13 -21.94
N ILE A 138 3.48 14.93 -21.96
CA ILE A 138 4.20 14.09 -20.98
C ILE A 138 4.16 14.68 -19.58
N ASN A 139 4.36 15.99 -19.44
CA ASN A 139 4.28 16.63 -18.12
C ASN A 139 2.88 16.48 -17.53
N ILE A 140 1.83 16.60 -18.35
CA ILE A 140 0.45 16.33 -17.90
C ILE A 140 0.30 14.88 -17.47
N LEU A 141 0.85 13.93 -18.23
CA LEU A 141 0.83 12.52 -17.84
C LEU A 141 1.58 12.29 -16.52
N ALA A 142 2.79 12.81 -16.36
CA ALA A 142 3.60 12.69 -15.15
C ALA A 142 2.85 13.25 -13.92
N GLU A 143 2.23 14.42 -14.06
CA GLU A 143 1.38 15.03 -13.01
C GLU A 143 0.21 14.10 -12.64
N GLN A 144 -0.41 13.46 -13.64
CA GLN A 144 -1.51 12.53 -13.41
C GLN A 144 -1.06 11.23 -12.75
N LEU A 145 0.10 10.69 -13.13
CA LEU A 145 0.70 9.50 -12.53
C LEU A 145 1.18 9.74 -11.09
N ASN A 146 1.44 11.01 -10.73
CA ASN A 146 1.81 11.41 -9.38
C ASN A 146 0.68 11.26 -8.35
N LYS A 147 -0.51 10.80 -8.74
CA LYS A 147 -1.57 10.42 -7.81
C LYS A 147 -1.17 9.17 -7.04
N ILE A 148 -0.58 9.39 -5.87
CA ILE A 148 -0.10 8.34 -4.98
C ILE A 148 -1.24 7.43 -4.55
N LEU A 149 -1.05 6.13 -4.72
CA LEU A 149 -1.95 5.10 -4.21
C LEU A 149 -1.65 4.83 -2.73
N ILE A 150 -2.61 5.18 -1.87
CA ILE A 150 -2.54 4.94 -0.41
C ILE A 150 -3.78 4.15 -0.01
N PHE A 151 -3.59 3.00 0.64
CA PHE A 151 -4.69 2.25 1.23
C PHE A 151 -5.04 2.79 2.62
N SER A 152 -6.33 2.88 2.93
CA SER A 152 -6.86 3.37 4.20
C SER A 152 -7.63 2.29 4.96
N ALA A 153 -7.55 2.33 6.30
CA ALA A 153 -8.36 1.55 7.24
C ALA A 153 -9.39 2.49 7.88
N GLY A 154 -10.61 2.44 7.36
CA GLY A 154 -11.68 3.39 7.67
C GLY A 154 -11.33 4.83 7.32
N PRO A 155 -12.09 5.81 7.85
CA PRO A 155 -11.79 7.24 7.72
C PRO A 155 -10.67 7.71 8.66
N PHE A 156 -10.13 6.82 9.51
CA PHE A 156 -9.32 7.20 10.67
C PHE A 156 -7.82 6.97 10.50
N THR A 157 -7.38 6.02 9.67
CA THR A 157 -5.94 5.66 9.62
C THR A 157 -5.52 5.08 8.27
N SER A 158 -4.42 5.56 7.70
CA SER A 158 -3.81 4.95 6.51
C SER A 158 -3.09 3.64 6.87
N ILE A 159 -3.23 2.60 6.05
CA ILE A 159 -2.59 1.31 6.27
C ILE A 159 -1.14 1.41 5.83
N THR A 160 -0.27 1.79 6.75
CA THR A 160 1.19 1.86 6.53
C THR A 160 1.92 1.07 7.61
N VAL A 161 3.19 0.75 7.37
CA VAL A 161 4.06 0.15 8.38
C VAL A 161 4.18 1.04 9.61
N THR A 162 4.15 2.37 9.44
CA THR A 162 4.13 3.33 10.55
C THR A 162 2.89 3.17 11.43
N SER A 163 1.70 3.02 10.82
CA SER A 163 0.46 2.79 11.55
C SER A 163 0.49 1.46 12.32
N PHE A 164 1.06 0.40 11.73
CA PHE A 164 1.27 -0.88 12.42
C PHE A 164 2.16 -0.73 13.67
N ILE A 165 3.28 -0.02 13.56
CA ILE A 165 4.17 0.24 14.70
C ILE A 165 3.43 1.02 15.80
N ASN A 166 2.60 2.00 15.43
CA ASN A 166 1.82 2.76 16.40
C ASN A 166 0.78 1.89 17.11
N ILE A 167 0.10 0.99 16.40
CA ILE A 167 -0.83 0.03 16.99
C ILE A 167 -0.10 -0.90 17.98
N LEU A 168 1.06 -1.44 17.60
CA LEU A 168 1.87 -2.28 18.49
C LEU A 168 2.36 -1.52 19.73
N LYS A 169 2.82 -0.28 19.57
CA LYS A 169 3.24 0.56 20.70
C LYS A 169 2.07 0.85 21.66
N GLY A 170 0.89 1.13 21.12
CA GLY A 170 -0.33 1.31 21.90
C GLY A 170 -0.70 0.06 22.69
N ALA A 171 -0.69 -1.10 22.02
CA ALA A 171 -0.93 -2.40 22.64
C ALA A 171 0.07 -2.72 23.76
N TYR A 172 1.37 -2.52 23.51
CA TYR A 172 2.41 -2.75 24.50
C TYR A 172 2.26 -1.82 25.71
N SER A 173 1.96 -0.54 25.48
CA SER A 173 1.70 0.43 26.56
C SER A 173 0.51 0.00 27.43
N TYR A 174 -0.56 -0.47 26.80
CA TYR A 174 -1.74 -0.99 27.50
C TYR A 174 -1.42 -2.25 28.32
N TYR A 175 -0.63 -3.18 27.75
CA TYR A 175 -0.13 -4.35 28.45
C TYR A 175 0.69 -3.97 29.69
N THR A 176 1.64 -3.03 29.55
CA THR A 176 2.48 -2.59 30.68
C THR A 176 1.67 -1.91 31.79
N LEU A 177 0.61 -1.17 31.45
CA LEU A 177 -0.28 -0.57 32.44
C LEU A 177 -1.07 -1.64 33.21
N LEU A 178 -1.59 -2.64 32.49
CA LEU A 178 -2.30 -3.76 33.12
C LEU A 178 -1.39 -4.56 34.04
N SER A 179 -0.16 -4.88 33.61
CA SER A 179 0.77 -5.64 34.44
C SER A 179 1.15 -4.88 35.72
N GLN A 180 1.42 -3.57 35.62
CA GLN A 180 1.72 -2.74 36.80
C GLN A 180 0.52 -2.62 37.75
N SER A 181 -0.71 -2.57 37.23
CA SER A 181 -1.92 -2.50 38.05
C SER A 181 -2.22 -3.78 38.84
N GLN A 182 -1.60 -4.90 38.47
CA GLN A 182 -1.77 -6.19 39.16
C GLN A 182 -0.65 -6.52 40.15
N GLU A 183 0.45 -5.75 40.14
CA GLU A 183 1.52 -5.84 41.15
C GLU A 183 1.19 -5.04 42.43
N HIS A 184 0.11 -4.25 42.42
CA HIS A 184 -0.43 -3.50 43.57
C HIS A 184 -1.74 -4.10 44.07
#